data_AF-A0A6I9WYC7-F1
#
_entry.id   AF-A0A6I9WYC7-F1
#
_cell.length_a   1.000
_cell.length_b   1.000
_cell.length_c   1.000
_cell.angle_alpha   90.00
_cell.angle_beta   90.00
_cell.angle_gamma   90.00
#
_symmetry.space_group_name_H-M   'P 1'
#
loop_
_entity.id
_entity.type
_entity.pdbx_description
1 polymer ?
#
loop_
_entity_poly.entity_id
_entity_poly.type
_entity_poly.pdbx_seq_one_letter_code
_entity_poly.pdbx_strand_id
1 'polypeptide(L)'
;MTQGSPDMMVTVSANGLLGTHSWLPYDKNISNYFSFTKDSTVSNPKTQRYLYGPFAPGAELSSKTLVVSHDGKLLFSGGHWDNSLRVTSLSKGKVVGHINRHLGGLKANQQNFHGLKDMN
;
A
#
# COMPACT_ATOMS: atom_id res chain seq x y z
N MET A 1 -10.84 -27.63 12.22
CA MET A 1 -9.98 -26.50 11.85
C MET A 1 -10.89 -25.33 11.58
N THR A 2 -10.81 -24.27 12.39
CA THR A 2 -11.63 -23.08 12.24
C THR A 2 -11.19 -22.36 10.97
N GLN A 3 -12.08 -22.27 9.98
CA GLN A 3 -11.84 -21.55 8.73
C GLN A 3 -11.38 -20.13 9.09
N GLY A 4 -10.08 -19.88 8.91
CA GLY A 4 -9.43 -18.63 9.27
C GLY A 4 -10.04 -17.47 8.51
N SER A 5 -10.04 -16.31 9.14
CA SER A 5 -10.44 -15.04 8.53
C SER A 5 -9.85 -14.90 7.11
N PRO A 6 -10.59 -14.37 6.13
CA PRO A 6 -10.06 -14.15 4.79
C PRO A 6 -8.79 -13.29 4.83
N ASP A 7 -7.80 -13.66 4.02
CA ASP A 7 -6.60 -12.86 3.78
C ASP A 7 -6.97 -11.50 3.18
N MET A 8 -6.05 -10.54 3.24
CA MET A 8 -6.25 -9.21 2.67
C MET A 8 -5.46 -9.04 1.38
N MET A 9 -6.15 -8.61 0.32
CA MET A 9 -5.53 -8.13 -0.91
C MET A 9 -5.54 -6.60 -0.92
N VAL A 10 -4.36 -5.98 -0.96
CA VAL A 10 -4.21 -4.54 -1.08
C VAL A 10 -3.96 -4.16 -2.54
N THR A 11 -4.73 -3.22 -3.08
CA THR A 11 -4.54 -2.69 -4.44
C THR A 11 -4.22 -1.21 -4.38
N VAL A 12 -3.26 -0.76 -5.19
CA VAL A 12 -2.94 0.66 -5.40
C VAL A 12 -2.98 0.94 -6.90
N SER A 13 -3.84 1.84 -7.34
CA SER A 13 -3.88 2.21 -8.76
C SER A 13 -2.85 3.30 -9.11
N ALA A 14 -2.64 3.57 -10.40
CA ALA A 14 -1.67 4.56 -10.87
C ALA A 14 -1.93 5.99 -10.34
N ASN A 15 -3.18 6.32 -10.00
CA ASN A 15 -3.52 7.62 -9.40
C ASN A 15 -3.48 7.60 -7.85
N GLY A 16 -3.03 6.50 -7.25
CA GLY A 16 -2.92 6.34 -5.81
C GLY A 16 -4.18 5.85 -5.11
N LEU A 17 -5.27 5.52 -5.82
CA LEU A 17 -6.47 4.92 -5.19
C LEU A 17 -6.12 3.59 -4.49
N LEU A 18 -6.49 3.49 -3.22
CA LEU A 18 -6.27 2.36 -2.33
C LEU A 18 -7.52 1.48 -2.26
N GLY A 19 -7.31 0.17 -2.27
CA GLY A 19 -8.34 -0.83 -1.96
C GLY A 19 -7.81 -1.90 -1.01
N THR A 20 -8.63 -2.31 -0.06
CA THR A 20 -8.36 -3.40 0.89
C THR A 20 -9.46 -4.45 0.78
N HIS A 21 -9.24 -5.44 -0.06
CA HIS A 21 -10.23 -6.47 -0.43
C HIS A 21 -10.03 -7.71 0.43
N SER A 22 -11.12 -8.39 0.77
CA SER A 22 -11.02 -9.71 1.39
C SER A 22 -10.80 -10.75 0.30
N TRP A 23 -9.83 -11.63 0.52
CA TRP A 23 -9.49 -12.71 -0.39
C TRP A 23 -9.38 -14.01 0.39
N LEU A 24 -10.11 -15.03 -0.03
CA LEU A 24 -9.86 -16.40 0.41
C LEU A 24 -9.15 -17.11 -0.75
N PRO A 25 -7.90 -17.59 -0.57
CA PRO A 25 -7.18 -18.31 -1.61
C PRO A 25 -7.85 -19.65 -1.95
N TYR A 26 -7.27 -20.36 -2.91
CA TYR A 26 -7.83 -21.61 -3.39
C TYR A 26 -8.03 -22.64 -2.26
N ASP A 27 -9.28 -23.07 -2.05
CA ASP A 27 -9.69 -24.14 -1.17
C ASP A 27 -10.70 -25.04 -1.88
N LYS A 28 -10.35 -26.31 -2.05
CA LYS A 28 -11.21 -27.32 -2.70
C LYS A 28 -12.45 -27.69 -1.88
N ASN A 29 -12.50 -27.30 -0.61
CA ASN A 29 -13.58 -27.67 0.31
C ASN A 29 -14.71 -26.63 0.36
N ILE A 30 -14.56 -25.47 -0.31
CA ILE A 30 -15.60 -24.45 -0.44
C ILE A 30 -16.22 -24.49 -1.83
N SER A 31 -17.50 -24.15 -1.92
CA SER A 31 -18.29 -24.25 -3.16
C SER A 31 -17.77 -23.38 -4.33
N ASN A 32 -16.95 -22.37 -4.05
CA ASN A 32 -16.46 -21.41 -5.04
C ASN A 32 -14.96 -21.50 -5.35
N TYR A 33 -14.25 -22.50 -4.83
CA TYR A 33 -12.79 -22.67 -4.91
C TYR A 33 -11.95 -21.51 -4.36
N PHE A 34 -12.36 -20.24 -4.49
CA PHE A 34 -11.78 -19.05 -3.87
C PHE A 34 -12.92 -18.06 -3.60
N SER A 35 -12.68 -17.02 -2.81
CA SER A 35 -13.61 -15.90 -2.69
C SER A 35 -12.89 -14.56 -2.76
N PHE A 36 -13.55 -13.57 -3.37
CA PHE A 36 -13.05 -12.21 -3.45
C PHE A 36 -14.19 -11.26 -3.10
N THR A 37 -14.00 -10.45 -2.07
CA THR A 37 -14.94 -9.41 -1.66
C THR A 37 -14.31 -8.06 -1.93
N LYS A 38 -14.86 -7.36 -2.92
CA LYS A 38 -14.38 -6.02 -3.29
C LYS A 38 -14.59 -5.02 -2.16
N ASP A 39 -13.56 -4.22 -1.90
CA ASP A 39 -13.64 -3.06 -1.03
C ASP A 39 -14.67 -2.04 -1.58
N SER A 40 -15.74 -1.82 -0.81
CA SER A 40 -16.83 -0.90 -1.18
C SER A 40 -16.38 0.55 -1.33
N THR A 41 -15.28 0.92 -0.68
CA THR A 41 -14.74 2.27 -0.73
C THR A 41 -14.07 2.61 -2.05
N VAL A 42 -13.64 1.61 -2.81
CA VAL A 42 -13.04 1.82 -4.14
C VAL A 42 -14.09 2.35 -5.12
N SER A 43 -15.33 1.88 -5.03
CA SER A 43 -16.43 2.26 -5.93
C SER A 43 -17.23 3.48 -5.50
N ASN A 44 -17.17 3.87 -4.22
CA ASN A 44 -17.95 4.99 -3.69
C ASN A 44 -17.07 6.25 -3.59
N PRO A 45 -17.28 7.27 -4.45
CA PRO A 45 -16.44 8.48 -4.48
C PRO A 45 -16.32 9.21 -3.14
N LYS A 46 -17.34 9.10 -2.26
CA LYS A 46 -17.33 9.76 -0.95
C LYS A 46 -16.43 9.07 0.07
N THR A 47 -16.08 7.80 -0.15
CA THR A 47 -15.31 6.99 0.80
C THR A 47 -13.98 6.48 0.23
N GLN A 48 -13.67 6.80 -1.03
CA GLN A 48 -12.39 6.48 -1.66
C GLN A 48 -11.21 6.97 -0.82
N ARG A 49 -10.17 6.13 -0.77
CA ARG A 49 -8.94 6.39 -0.04
C ARG A 49 -7.81 6.51 -1.04
N TYR A 50 -6.99 7.55 -0.94
CA TYR A 50 -5.87 7.77 -1.84
C TYR A 50 -4.56 7.88 -1.05
N LEU A 51 -3.45 7.52 -1.70
CA LEU A 51 -2.14 7.94 -1.24
C LEU A 51 -2.07 9.46 -1.20
N TYR A 52 -1.46 9.99 -0.15
CA TYR A 52 -1.38 11.42 0.07
C TYR A 52 -0.12 12.03 -0.55
N GLY A 53 -0.29 13.19 -1.19
CA GLY A 53 0.77 14.04 -1.72
C GLY A 53 1.27 13.66 -3.12
N PRO A 54 1.91 14.61 -3.83
CA PRO A 54 2.45 14.34 -5.15
C PRO A 54 3.72 13.50 -5.09
N PHE A 55 3.87 12.59 -6.04
CA PHE A 55 5.13 11.90 -6.27
C PHE A 55 6.12 12.82 -6.99
N ALA A 56 7.41 12.61 -6.78
CA ALA A 56 8.45 13.34 -7.49
C ALA A 56 8.31 13.13 -9.01
N PRO A 57 8.70 14.11 -9.84
CA PRO A 57 8.71 13.92 -11.30
C PRO A 57 9.50 12.67 -11.69
N GLY A 58 8.90 11.78 -12.48
CA GLY A 58 9.50 10.51 -12.89
C GLY A 58 9.49 9.40 -11.81
N ALA A 59 8.96 9.66 -10.62
CA ALA A 59 8.66 8.60 -9.67
C ALA A 59 7.31 7.93 -10.03
N GLU A 60 7.35 6.61 -10.20
CA GLU A 60 6.16 5.80 -10.48
C GLU A 60 5.73 5.01 -9.25
N LEU A 61 4.42 4.87 -9.08
CA LEU A 61 3.84 3.90 -8.16
C LEU A 61 4.15 2.50 -8.69
N SER A 62 5.00 1.77 -7.98
CA SER A 62 5.41 0.43 -8.36
C SER A 62 5.66 -0.43 -7.13
N SER A 63 5.87 -1.73 -7.35
CA SER A 63 6.29 -2.64 -6.28
C SER A 63 7.64 -2.28 -5.65
N LYS A 64 8.44 -1.40 -6.29
CA LYS A 64 9.70 -0.91 -5.73
C LYS A 64 9.52 0.24 -4.75
N THR A 65 8.40 0.96 -4.81
CA THR A 65 8.16 2.19 -4.02
C THR A 65 7.08 2.01 -2.96
N LEU A 66 6.47 0.83 -2.88
CA LEU A 66 5.36 0.50 -2.00
C LEU A 66 5.63 -0.79 -1.24
N VAL A 67 5.39 -0.77 0.07
CA VAL A 67 5.42 -1.98 0.91
C VAL A 67 4.27 -1.94 1.91
N VAL A 68 3.61 -3.07 2.11
CA VAL A 68 2.49 -3.22 3.06
C VAL A 68 3.02 -3.89 4.33
N SER A 69 2.55 -3.47 5.51
CA SER A 69 2.87 -4.15 6.76
C SER A 69 2.32 -5.58 6.78
N HIS A 70 2.99 -6.48 7.50
CA HIS A 70 2.57 -7.89 7.61
C HIS A 70 1.09 -8.05 8.03
N ASP A 71 0.60 -7.17 8.90
CA ASP A 71 -0.78 -7.20 9.39
C ASP A 71 -1.81 -6.50 8.47
N GLY A 72 -1.38 -6.00 7.30
CA GLY A 72 -2.24 -5.34 6.33
C GLY A 72 -2.80 -3.98 6.76
N LYS A 73 -2.29 -3.38 7.84
CA LYS A 73 -2.84 -2.10 8.36
C LYS A 73 -2.15 -0.85 7.82
N LEU A 74 -0.90 -0.98 7.39
CA LEU A 74 -0.06 0.15 6.98
C LEU A 74 0.50 -0.05 5.56
N LEU A 75 0.61 1.05 4.83
CA LEU A 75 1.28 1.14 3.54
C LEU A 75 2.41 2.16 3.64
N PHE A 76 3.64 1.68 3.45
CA PHE A 76 4.84 2.48 3.32
C PHE A 76 5.00 2.89 1.86
N SER A 77 5.15 4.18 1.60
CA SER A 77 5.30 4.73 0.25
C SER A 77 6.47 5.69 0.18
N GLY A 78 7.30 5.54 -0.84
CA GLY A 78 8.43 6.42 -1.12
C GLY A 78 8.37 7.05 -2.51
N GLY A 79 9.34 7.92 -2.82
CA GLY A 79 9.36 8.67 -4.08
C GLY A 79 8.45 9.92 -4.06
N HIS A 80 8.10 10.41 -2.88
CA HIS A 80 7.37 11.67 -2.72
C HIS A 80 8.24 12.86 -3.11
N TRP A 81 7.59 13.93 -3.59
CA TRP A 81 8.26 15.16 -4.06
C TRP A 81 9.17 15.82 -3.03
N ASP A 82 8.86 15.66 -1.74
CA ASP A 82 9.58 16.18 -0.57
C ASP A 82 10.64 15.20 -0.04
N ASN A 83 10.96 14.16 -0.83
CA ASN A 83 11.86 13.07 -0.46
C ASN A 83 11.42 12.30 0.80
N SER A 84 10.14 12.40 1.18
CA SER A 84 9.61 11.68 2.35
C SER A 84 9.40 10.19 2.09
N LEU A 85 9.62 9.41 3.14
CA LEU A 85 8.99 8.09 3.30
C LEU A 85 7.72 8.28 4.12
N ARG A 86 6.57 7.85 3.60
CA ARG A 86 5.27 8.04 4.26
C ARG A 86 4.67 6.72 4.70
N VAL A 87 4.10 6.71 5.89
CA VAL A 87 3.33 5.62 6.47
C VAL A 87 1.85 5.98 6.40
N THR A 88 1.08 5.25 5.62
CA THR A 88 -0.36 5.47 5.41
C THR A 88 -1.16 4.37 6.08
N SER A 89 -2.15 4.73 6.89
CA SER A 89 -3.13 3.78 7.40
C SER A 89 -4.05 3.32 6.25
N LEU A 90 -4.10 2.02 5.99
CA LEU A 90 -4.90 1.45 4.91
C LEU A 90 -6.41 1.53 5.18
N SER A 91 -6.84 1.46 6.44
CA SER A 91 -8.26 1.59 6.81
C SER A 91 -8.77 3.03 6.68
N LYS A 92 -7.92 4.03 6.92
CA LYS A 92 -8.31 5.45 6.92
C LYS A 92 -7.87 6.20 5.66
N GLY A 93 -6.87 5.70 4.94
CA GLY A 93 -6.31 6.37 3.77
C GLY A 93 -5.59 7.66 4.15
N LYS A 94 -5.04 7.70 5.37
CA LYS A 94 -4.40 8.89 5.95
C LYS A 94 -2.98 8.58 6.34
N VAL A 95 -2.08 9.54 6.11
CA VAL A 95 -0.71 9.47 6.60
C VAL A 95 -0.73 9.55 8.12
N VAL A 96 -0.14 8.54 8.78
CA VAL A 96 0.00 8.44 10.24
C VAL A 96 1.42 8.73 10.71
N GLY A 97 2.37 8.79 9.78
CA GLY A 97 3.74 9.17 10.04
C GLY A 97 4.50 9.41 8.74
N HIS A 98 5.55 10.21 8.80
CA HIS A 98 6.47 10.38 7.69
C HIS A 98 7.87 10.68 8.22
N ILE A 99 8.88 10.34 7.44
CA ILE A 99 10.27 10.64 7.75
C ILE A 99 10.85 11.41 6.56
N ASN A 100 11.38 12.60 6.85
CA ASN A 100 12.17 13.39 5.92
C ASN A 100 13.63 13.23 6.30
N ARG A 101 14.38 12.34 5.63
CA ARG A 101 15.85 12.34 5.78
C ARG A 101 16.44 13.29 4.75
N HIS A 102 16.80 14.48 5.19
CA HIS A 102 17.82 15.28 4.51
C HIS A 102 19.17 14.57 4.67
N LEU A 103 19.70 14.01 3.59
CA LEU A 103 21.15 13.99 3.38
C LEU A 103 21.39 15.03 2.30
N GLY A 104 21.86 16.21 2.73
CA GLY A 104 21.91 17.41 1.91
C GLY A 104 22.74 17.26 0.63
N GLY A 105 22.41 18.10 -0.34
CA GLY A 105 23.31 18.55 -1.40
C GLY A 105 23.49 17.60 -2.58
N LEU A 106 22.82 17.94 -3.68
CA LEU A 106 23.08 17.49 -5.04
C LEU A 106 22.69 16.04 -5.40
N LYS A 107 21.69 15.99 -6.29
CA LYS A 107 21.20 14.86 -7.09
C LYS A 107 20.37 13.83 -6.33
N ALA A 108 19.06 13.93 -6.57
CA ALA A 108 18.13 12.82 -6.49
C ALA A 108 18.63 11.66 -7.37
N ASN A 109 19.46 10.79 -6.81
CA ASN A 109 19.63 9.44 -7.32
C ASN A 109 18.67 8.57 -6.53
N GLN A 110 17.74 7.96 -7.25
CA GLN A 110 16.73 7.03 -6.73
C GLN A 110 17.40 6.04 -5.77
N GLN A 111 17.11 6.15 -4.48
CA GLN A 111 17.48 5.12 -3.52
C GLN A 111 16.59 3.92 -3.80
N ASN A 112 17.18 2.84 -4.32
CA ASN A 112 16.51 1.54 -4.43
C ASN A 112 16.17 1.05 -3.01
N PHE A 113 14.90 0.73 -2.76
CA PHE A 113 14.35 0.22 -1.49
C PHE A 113 14.79 -1.23 -1.20
N HIS A 114 16.06 -1.57 -1.38
CA HIS A 114 16.57 -2.93 -1.20
C HIS A 114 16.67 -3.36 0.27
N GLY A 115 16.56 -2.43 1.22
CA GLY A 115 16.71 -2.67 2.66
C GLY A 115 15.42 -2.89 3.47
N LEU A 116 14.24 -2.98 2.83
CA LEU A 116 12.99 -3.22 3.56
C LEU A 116 12.67 -4.72 3.75
N LYS A 117 13.54 -5.63 3.30
CA LYS A 117 13.36 -7.09 3.42
C LYS A 117 13.60 -7.63 4.83
N ASP A 118 14.18 -6.83 5.72
CA ASP A 118 14.59 -7.26 7.06
C ASP A 118 13.62 -6.81 8.16
N MET A 119 12.46 -6.26 7.80
CA MET A 119 11.35 -6.04 8.74
C MET A 119 10.35 -7.21 8.63
N ASN A 120 10.73 -8.35 9.23
CA ASN A 120 9.86 -9.49 9.47
C ASN A 120 9.90 -9.83 10.95
#